data_AF-A0AA91I5P9-F1
#
_entry.id   AF-A0AA91I5P9-F1
#
_cell.length_a   1.000
_cell.length_b   1.000
_cell.length_c   1.000
_cell.angle_alpha   90.00
_cell.angle_beta   90.00
_cell.angle_gamma   90.00
#
_symmetry.space_group_name_H-M   'P 1'
#
loop_
_entity.id
_entity.type
_entity.pdbx_description
1 polymer ?
#
loop_
_entity_poly.entity_id
_entity_poly.type
_entity_poly.pdbx_seq_one_letter_code
_entity_poly.pdbx_strand_id
1 'polypeptide(L)'
;MIAEFIHYLGTRTNPGARRLGYAGEAAALEARHRRCREAWLPHLAATRAALLRAAELAHPNSGDALLVGGGSVHDLPLAELMDRFDRIVLLDIAFGLEARRLAKRWPKRLRLCRHDVTGIVDWLAKHRSLPPAELLSRPVLPQLDIPPAGSRR
;
A
#
# COMPACT_ATOMS: atom_id res chain seq x y z
N MET A 1 -17.33 -4.22 -15.22
CA MET A 1 -18.70 -4.52 -14.75
C MET A 1 -19.02 -3.64 -13.53
N ILE A 2 -20.23 -3.69 -13.00
CA ILE A 2 -20.70 -2.80 -11.91
C ILE A 2 -19.77 -2.85 -10.69
N ALA A 3 -19.23 -4.04 -10.35
CA ALA A 3 -18.34 -4.20 -9.21
C ALA A 3 -17.00 -3.49 -9.37
N GLU A 4 -16.32 -3.60 -10.52
CA GLU A 4 -15.08 -2.86 -10.78
C GLU A 4 -15.32 -1.35 -10.70
N PHE A 5 -16.47 -0.88 -11.17
CA PHE A 5 -16.81 0.54 -11.10
C PHE A 5 -16.95 1.03 -9.65
N ILE A 6 -17.57 0.24 -8.77
CA ILE A 6 -17.67 0.55 -7.33
C ILE A 6 -16.26 0.62 -6.70
N HIS A 7 -15.39 -0.37 -6.96
CA HIS A 7 -14.03 -0.35 -6.45
C HIS A 7 -13.21 0.83 -6.99
N TYR A 8 -13.41 1.20 -8.27
CA TYR A 8 -12.75 2.35 -8.89
C TYR A 8 -13.11 3.66 -8.20
N LEU A 9 -14.39 3.87 -7.87
CA LEU A 9 -14.86 5.05 -7.12
C LEU A 9 -14.30 5.07 -5.69
N GLY A 10 -14.15 3.90 -5.06
CA GLY A 10 -13.57 3.77 -3.72
C GLY A 10 -12.06 4.03 -3.65
N THR A 11 -11.35 3.88 -4.77
CA THR A 11 -9.89 3.95 -4.85
C THR A 11 -9.39 5.38 -4.75
N ARG A 12 -8.45 5.62 -3.82
CA ARG A 12 -7.75 6.90 -3.68
C ARG A 12 -6.35 6.78 -4.26
N THR A 13 -6.04 7.63 -5.24
CA THR A 13 -4.74 7.71 -5.90
C THR A 13 -4.45 9.17 -6.28
N ASN A 14 -3.22 9.48 -6.72
CA ASN A 14 -2.89 10.83 -7.22
C ASN A 14 -3.42 11.05 -8.65
N PRO A 15 -3.51 12.30 -9.15
CA PRO A 15 -4.07 12.58 -10.47
C PRO A 15 -3.30 11.91 -11.63
N GLY A 16 -1.96 11.87 -11.56
CA GLY A 16 -1.13 11.21 -12.57
C GLY A 16 -1.43 9.72 -12.68
N ALA A 17 -1.43 9.00 -11.56
CA ALA A 17 -1.74 7.57 -11.52
C ALA A 17 -3.18 7.29 -11.93
N ARG A 18 -4.15 8.13 -11.57
CA ARG A 18 -5.53 7.99 -12.06
C ARG A 18 -5.59 8.07 -13.59
N ARG A 19 -4.89 9.04 -14.18
CA ARG A 19 -4.83 9.24 -15.64
C ARG A 19 -4.11 8.10 -16.37
N LEU A 20 -3.13 7.47 -15.73
CA LEU A 20 -2.44 6.30 -16.26
C LEU A 20 -3.16 4.96 -15.97
N GLY A 21 -4.33 4.98 -15.32
CA GLY A 21 -5.17 3.80 -15.14
C GLY A 21 -4.94 2.99 -13.86
N TYR A 22 -4.06 3.44 -12.94
CA TYR A 22 -3.78 2.71 -11.69
C TYR A 22 -5.03 2.48 -10.82
N ALA A 23 -5.96 3.45 -10.79
CA ALA A 23 -7.22 3.27 -10.08
C ALA A 23 -8.09 2.17 -10.70
N GLY A 24 -8.03 2.00 -12.03
CA GLY A 24 -8.70 0.92 -12.75
C GLY A 24 -8.07 -0.43 -12.43
N GLU A 25 -6.74 -0.51 -12.44
CA GLU A 25 -6.03 -1.75 -12.11
C GLU A 25 -6.23 -2.18 -10.66
N ALA A 26 -6.19 -1.24 -9.70
CA ALA A 26 -6.51 -1.52 -8.31
C ALA A 26 -7.94 -2.08 -8.17
N ALA A 27 -8.92 -1.48 -8.86
CA ALA A 27 -10.29 -1.97 -8.86
C ALA A 27 -10.45 -3.34 -9.53
N ALA A 28 -9.69 -3.60 -10.59
CA ALA A 28 -9.68 -4.89 -11.28
C ALA A 28 -9.05 -5.99 -10.40
N LEU A 29 -8.01 -5.67 -9.62
CA LEU A 29 -7.43 -6.56 -8.62
C LEU A 29 -8.44 -6.94 -7.54
N GLU A 30 -9.20 -5.97 -7.02
CA GLU A 30 -10.27 -6.23 -6.05
C GLU A 30 -11.35 -7.18 -6.59
N ALA A 31 -11.81 -6.93 -7.81
CA ALA A 31 -12.81 -7.80 -8.45
C ALA A 31 -12.25 -9.21 -8.73
N ARG A 32 -10.98 -9.30 -9.16
CA ARG A 32 -10.29 -10.58 -9.38
C ARG A 32 -10.12 -11.36 -8.08
N HIS A 33 -9.69 -10.72 -7.00
CA HIS A 33 -9.57 -11.34 -5.68
C HIS A 33 -10.90 -11.98 -5.26
N ARG A 34 -12.02 -11.26 -5.42
CA ARG A 34 -13.35 -11.81 -5.09
C ARG A 34 -13.75 -13.00 -5.96
N ARG A 35 -13.53 -12.90 -7.28
CA ARG A 35 -13.92 -13.94 -8.25
C ARG A 35 -13.07 -15.20 -8.12
N CYS A 36 -11.77 -15.03 -7.87
CA CYS A 36 -10.78 -16.11 -7.83
C CYS A 36 -10.32 -16.44 -6.41
N ARG A 37 -11.12 -16.08 -5.40
CA ARG A 37 -10.75 -16.15 -3.97
C ARG A 37 -10.12 -17.49 -3.58
N GLU A 38 -10.73 -18.60 -3.99
CA GLU A 38 -10.30 -19.96 -3.64
C GLU A 38 -8.96 -20.30 -4.27
N ALA A 39 -8.80 -19.97 -5.56
CA ALA A 39 -7.54 -20.16 -6.27
C ALA A 39 -6.40 -19.27 -5.71
N TRP A 40 -6.73 -18.13 -5.08
CA TRP A 40 -5.75 -17.22 -4.50
C TRP A 40 -5.36 -17.60 -3.06
N LEU A 41 -6.16 -18.41 -2.34
CA LEU A 41 -5.89 -18.75 -0.94
C LEU A 41 -4.46 -19.24 -0.68
N PRO A 42 -3.87 -20.17 -1.48
CA PRO A 42 -2.51 -20.63 -1.25
C PRO A 42 -1.48 -19.51 -1.40
N HIS A 43 -1.66 -18.63 -2.39
CA HIS A 43 -0.78 -17.49 -2.61
C HIS A 43 -0.87 -16.48 -1.47
N LEU A 44 -2.08 -16.12 -1.02
CA LEU A 44 -2.27 -15.19 0.10
C LEU A 44 -1.64 -15.74 1.38
N ALA A 45 -1.79 -17.04 1.65
CA ALA A 45 -1.17 -17.69 2.80
C ALA A 45 0.38 -17.66 2.70
N ALA A 46 0.94 -17.94 1.52
CA ALA A 46 2.38 -17.90 1.29
C ALA A 46 2.96 -16.47 1.49
N THR A 47 2.28 -15.45 0.96
CA THR A 47 2.69 -14.04 1.14
C THR A 47 2.64 -13.62 2.61
N ARG A 48 1.55 -13.95 3.33
CA ARG A 48 1.45 -13.69 4.76
C ARG A 48 2.58 -14.36 5.54
N ALA A 49 2.84 -15.64 5.29
CA ALA A 49 3.93 -16.36 5.95
C ALA A 49 5.31 -15.76 5.64
N ALA A 50 5.54 -15.30 4.40
CA ALA A 50 6.79 -14.62 4.04
C ALA A 50 6.96 -13.29 4.78
N LEU A 51 5.89 -12.48 4.89
CA LEU A 51 5.89 -11.23 5.65
C LEU A 51 6.17 -11.47 7.14
N LEU A 52 5.59 -12.50 7.74
CA LEU A 52 5.83 -12.83 9.15
C LEU A 52 7.27 -13.30 9.39
N ARG A 53 7.82 -14.16 8.53
CA ARG A 53 9.24 -14.55 8.61
C ARG A 53 10.17 -13.35 8.45
N ALA A 54 9.86 -12.44 7.52
CA ALA A 54 10.65 -11.22 7.37
C ALA A 54 10.54 -10.32 8.62
N ALA A 55 9.34 -10.23 9.21
CA ALA A 55 9.13 -9.52 10.45
C ALA A 55 9.97 -10.13 11.59
N GLU A 56 10.04 -11.47 11.72
CA GLU A 56 10.85 -12.16 12.74
C GLU A 56 12.33 -11.77 12.75
N LEU A 57 12.89 -11.37 11.59
CA LEU A 57 14.28 -10.93 11.47
C LEU A 57 14.53 -9.52 12.03
N ALA A 58 13.48 -8.72 12.23
CA ALA A 58 13.64 -7.38 12.80
C ALA A 58 13.92 -7.47 14.31
N HIS A 59 14.79 -6.59 14.83
CA HIS A 59 15.21 -6.56 16.23
C HIS A 59 14.02 -6.45 17.22
N PRO A 60 14.15 -6.96 18.45
CA PRO A 60 13.19 -6.64 19.51
C PRO A 60 13.04 -5.11 19.67
N ASN A 61 11.81 -4.63 19.82
CA ASN A 61 11.48 -3.19 19.90
C ASN A 61 11.84 -2.37 18.64
N SER A 62 11.70 -2.95 17.44
CA SER A 62 11.98 -2.31 16.14
C SER A 62 11.14 -1.05 15.82
N GLY A 63 10.27 -0.60 16.72
CA GLY A 63 9.41 0.58 16.50
C GLY A 63 8.39 0.34 15.39
N ASP A 64 8.46 1.12 14.32
CA ASP A 64 7.46 1.13 13.25
C ASP A 64 7.91 0.30 12.03
N ALA A 65 6.95 -0.33 11.33
CA ALA A 65 7.19 -1.04 10.08
C ALA A 65 6.66 -0.27 8.86
N LEU A 66 7.47 -0.16 7.81
CA LEU A 66 7.07 0.35 6.51
C LEU A 66 6.86 -0.82 5.54
N LEU A 67 5.64 -0.95 5.02
CA LEU A 67 5.29 -1.95 4.00
C LEU A 67 5.03 -1.23 2.68
N VAL A 68 5.84 -1.54 1.68
CA VAL A 68 5.74 -0.96 0.33
C VAL A 68 4.92 -1.90 -0.57
N GLY A 69 3.89 -1.37 -1.24
CA GLY A 69 2.97 -2.15 -2.08
C GLY A 69 1.75 -2.71 -1.35
N GLY A 70 1.26 -2.01 -0.32
CA GLY A 70 0.18 -2.50 0.57
C GLY A 70 -1.24 -2.00 0.24
N GLY A 71 -1.51 -1.59 -1.00
CA GLY A 71 -2.73 -0.85 -1.37
C GLY A 71 -4.07 -1.59 -1.21
N SER A 72 -4.06 -2.92 -1.35
CA SER A 72 -5.26 -3.79 -1.33
C SER A 72 -5.47 -4.55 -0.01
N VAL A 73 -4.43 -4.65 0.83
CA VAL A 73 -4.40 -5.28 2.17
C VAL A 73 -4.79 -6.77 2.27
N HIS A 74 -5.15 -7.44 1.17
CA HIS A 74 -5.67 -8.83 1.21
C HIS A 74 -4.67 -9.88 1.72
N ASP A 75 -3.39 -9.67 1.45
CA ASP A 75 -2.28 -10.56 1.78
C ASP A 75 -1.45 -10.06 2.98
N LEU A 76 -1.89 -9.01 3.67
CA LEU A 76 -1.17 -8.45 4.81
C LEU A 76 -1.66 -9.06 6.14
N PRO A 77 -0.79 -9.72 6.93
CA PRO A 77 -1.13 -10.21 8.27
C PRO A 77 -1.07 -9.06 9.30
N LEU A 78 -1.97 -8.08 9.14
CA LEU A 78 -1.88 -6.80 9.86
C LEU A 78 -2.00 -6.95 11.38
N ALA A 79 -2.77 -7.92 11.88
CA ALA A 79 -2.93 -8.12 13.32
C ALA A 79 -1.61 -8.60 13.93
N GLU A 80 -1.03 -9.64 13.35
CA GLU A 80 0.22 -10.24 13.76
C GLU A 80 1.39 -9.26 13.63
N LEU A 81 1.42 -8.45 12.56
CA LEU A 81 2.41 -7.39 12.41
C LEU A 81 2.22 -6.29 13.46
N MET A 82 0.98 -5.95 13.83
CA MET A 82 0.72 -4.97 14.88
C MET A 82 1.15 -5.49 16.26
N ASP A 83 1.13 -6.79 16.52
CA ASP A 83 1.65 -7.33 17.78
C ASP A 83 3.18 -7.16 17.92
N ARG A 84 3.88 -7.01 16.78
CA ARG A 84 5.34 -6.89 16.73
C ARG A 84 5.84 -5.45 16.59
N PHE A 85 5.08 -4.59 15.92
CA PHE A 85 5.47 -3.22 15.61
C PHE A 85 4.53 -2.21 16.28
N ASP A 86 5.08 -1.09 16.75
CA ASP A 86 4.30 -0.02 17.37
C ASP A 86 3.30 0.56 16.38
N ARG A 87 3.72 0.78 15.13
CA ARG A 87 2.88 1.25 14.02
C ARG A 87 3.27 0.57 12.70
N ILE A 88 2.30 0.49 11.82
CA ILE A 88 2.44 0.02 10.45
C ILE A 88 2.14 1.19 9.52
N VAL A 89 3.04 1.45 8.59
CA VAL A 89 2.89 2.43 7.51
C VAL A 89 2.79 1.66 6.21
N LEU A 90 1.62 1.70 5.59
CA LEU A 90 1.42 1.16 4.25
C LEU A 90 1.75 2.24 3.25
N LEU A 91 2.68 1.98 2.35
CA LEU A 91 3.02 2.83 1.24
C LEU A 91 2.52 2.22 -0.05
N ASP A 92 1.71 2.97 -0.80
CA ASP A 92 1.22 2.55 -2.11
C ASP A 92 0.81 3.76 -2.95
N ILE A 93 0.80 3.60 -4.28
CA ILE A 93 0.31 4.62 -5.21
C ILE A 93 -1.22 4.72 -5.21
N ALA A 94 -1.91 3.63 -4.84
CA ALA A 94 -3.35 3.57 -4.79
C ALA A 94 -3.85 2.78 -3.56
N PHE A 95 -4.83 3.33 -2.85
CA PHE A 95 -5.48 2.65 -1.73
C PHE A 95 -6.94 2.36 -2.02
N GLY A 96 -7.32 1.09 -1.85
CA GLY A 96 -8.70 0.64 -1.91
C GLY A 96 -9.53 1.08 -0.69
N LEU A 97 -10.82 0.74 -0.72
CA LEU A 97 -11.76 1.09 0.35
C LEU A 97 -11.42 0.37 1.66
N GLU A 98 -11.05 -0.90 1.62
CA GLU A 98 -10.74 -1.69 2.81
C GLU A 98 -9.49 -1.17 3.52
N ALA A 99 -8.40 -0.90 2.80
CA ALA A 99 -7.21 -0.27 3.38
C ALA A 99 -7.55 1.01 4.14
N ARG A 100 -8.42 1.86 3.57
CA ARG A 100 -8.89 3.10 4.20
C ARG A 100 -9.80 2.85 5.40
N ARG A 101 -10.66 1.82 5.37
CA ARG A 101 -11.49 1.40 6.51
C ARG A 101 -10.60 0.94 7.67
N LEU A 102 -9.60 0.11 7.41
CA LEU A 102 -8.66 -0.36 8.41
C LEU A 102 -7.85 0.79 9.02
N ALA A 103 -7.37 1.73 8.21
CA ALA A 103 -6.63 2.89 8.72
C ALA A 103 -7.49 3.80 9.62
N LYS A 104 -8.79 3.92 9.32
CA LYS A 104 -9.76 4.59 10.21
C LYS A 104 -10.05 3.80 11.48
N ARG A 105 -10.07 2.46 11.40
CA ARG A 105 -10.27 1.57 12.55
C ARG A 105 -9.09 1.62 13.52
N TRP A 106 -7.87 1.78 13.00
CA TRP A 106 -6.65 1.80 13.78
C TRP A 106 -5.84 3.09 13.60
N PRO A 107 -6.42 4.25 13.94
CA PRO A 107 -5.85 5.55 13.59
C PRO A 107 -4.60 5.92 14.40
N LYS A 108 -4.15 5.10 15.35
CA LYS A 108 -2.85 5.26 16.02
C LYS A 108 -1.80 4.26 15.55
N ARG A 109 -2.22 3.17 14.90
CA ARG A 109 -1.40 1.99 14.60
C ARG A 109 -1.20 1.76 13.10
N LEU A 110 -2.11 2.24 12.25
CA LEU A 110 -2.05 2.07 10.80
C LEU A 110 -2.08 3.44 10.10
N ARG A 111 -1.10 3.67 9.24
CA ARG A 111 -0.98 4.87 8.43
C ARG A 111 -0.93 4.48 6.96
N LEU A 112 -1.63 5.24 6.11
CA LEU A 112 -1.56 5.08 4.66
C LEU A 112 -0.77 6.25 4.10
N CYS A 113 0.40 5.97 3.53
CA CYS A 113 1.23 6.93 2.82
C CYS A 113 1.01 6.72 1.32
N ARG A 114 0.29 7.64 0.67
CA ARG A 114 0.09 7.55 -0.78
C ARG A 114 1.32 8.10 -1.50
N HIS A 115 2.05 7.22 -2.17
CA HIS A 115 3.30 7.60 -2.83
C HIS A 115 3.64 6.66 -4.00
N ASP A 116 4.17 7.24 -5.08
CA ASP A 116 4.76 6.51 -6.19
C ASP A 116 6.25 6.31 -5.92
N VAL A 117 6.66 5.09 -5.58
CA VAL A 117 8.06 4.75 -5.29
C VAL A 117 9.01 4.97 -6.47
N THR A 118 8.46 5.01 -7.69
CA THR A 118 9.27 5.22 -8.90
C THR A 118 9.55 6.70 -9.15
N GLY A 119 8.73 7.60 -8.61
CA GLY A 119 8.81 9.04 -8.84
C GLY A 119 8.48 9.50 -10.26
N ILE A 120 8.13 8.60 -11.19
CA ILE A 120 7.97 8.92 -12.62
C ILE A 120 6.51 9.00 -13.07
N VAL A 121 5.53 8.57 -12.27
CA VAL A 121 4.15 8.46 -12.73
C VAL A 121 3.55 9.81 -13.13
N ASP A 122 3.81 10.88 -12.36
CA ASP A 122 3.32 12.21 -12.73
C ASP A 122 4.01 12.74 -14.01
N TRP A 123 5.28 12.41 -14.23
CA TRP A 123 5.99 12.74 -15.46
C TRP A 123 5.37 12.04 -16.67
N LEU A 124 5.20 10.71 -16.57
CA LEU A 124 4.60 9.88 -17.62
C LEU A 124 3.18 10.36 -17.95
N ALA A 125 2.39 10.69 -16.93
CA ALA A 125 1.03 11.18 -17.09
C ALA A 125 0.95 12.52 -17.82
N LYS A 126 1.97 13.38 -17.68
CA LYS A 126 2.04 14.70 -18.30
C LYS A 126 2.65 14.68 -19.70
N HIS A 127 3.76 13.98 -19.90
CA HIS A 127 4.57 14.08 -21.12
C HIS A 127 4.41 12.89 -22.07
N ARG A 128 3.93 11.73 -21.56
CA ARG A 128 3.81 10.48 -22.34
C ARG A 128 5.09 10.08 -23.08
N SER A 129 6.24 10.35 -22.47
CA SER A 129 7.58 10.08 -22.98
C SER A 129 8.45 9.48 -21.87
N LEU A 130 9.61 8.94 -22.23
CA LEU A 130 10.57 8.46 -21.24
C LEU A 130 10.95 9.59 -20.26
N PRO A 131 11.02 9.30 -18.94
CA PRO A 131 11.49 10.26 -17.96
C PRO A 131 12.99 10.51 -18.10
N PRO A 132 13.47 11.73 -17.77
CA PRO A 132 14.89 12.00 -17.65
C PRO A 132 15.57 11.03 -16.67
N ALA A 133 16.82 10.66 -16.93
CA ALA A 133 17.57 9.71 -16.11
C ALA A 133 17.76 10.18 -14.66
N GLU A 134 17.76 11.49 -14.45
CA GLU A 134 17.84 12.13 -13.14
C GLU A 134 16.64 11.77 -12.27
N LEU A 135 15.44 11.68 -12.87
CA LEU A 135 14.21 11.35 -12.13
C LEU A 135 14.22 9.89 -11.67
N LEU A 136 14.85 9.00 -12.44
CA LEU A 136 15.01 7.58 -12.11
C LEU A 136 16.07 7.35 -11.03
N SER A 137 17.15 8.12 -11.06
CA SER A 137 18.28 7.97 -10.14
C SER A 137 18.05 8.66 -8.78
N ARG A 138 17.14 9.62 -8.72
CA ARG A 138 16.82 10.38 -7.49
C ARG A 138 15.30 10.52 -7.31
N PRO A 139 14.58 9.42 -7.05
CA PRO A 139 13.15 9.50 -6.80
C PRO A 139 12.89 10.35 -5.55
N VAL A 140 11.82 11.15 -5.59
CA VAL A 140 11.35 11.88 -4.42
C VAL A 140 10.97 10.86 -3.36
N LEU A 141 11.53 10.95 -2.16
CA LEU A 141 11.20 10.04 -1.07
C LEU A 141 9.84 10.40 -0.46
N PRO A 142 9.08 9.40 0.04
CA PRO A 142 7.83 9.66 0.73
C PRO A 142 8.10 10.42 2.03
N GLN A 143 7.32 11.47 2.28
CA GLN A 143 7.22 12.04 3.62
C GLN A 143 6.33 11.12 4.45
N LEU A 144 6.94 10.45 5.43
CA LEU A 144 6.22 9.62 6.38
C LEU A 144 5.89 10.49 7.58
N ASP A 145 4.65 10.97 7.68
CA ASP A 145 4.15 11.75 8.83
C ASP A 145 3.98 10.83 10.07
N ILE A 146 5.11 10.36 10.58
CA ILE A 146 5.23 9.48 11.73
C ILE A 146 5.79 10.32 12.88
N PRO A 147 4.98 10.61 13.93
CA PRO A 147 5.51 11.26 15.12
C PRO A 147 6.67 10.43 15.70
N PRO A 148 7.74 11.03 16.23
CA PRO A 148 8.84 10.28 16.84
C PRO A 148 8.33 9.32 17.93
N ALA A 149 8.92 8.13 18.00
CA ALA A 149 8.61 7.14 19.03
C ALA A 149 8.94 7.75 20.40
N GLY A 150 7.91 8.09 21.19
CA GLY A 150 8.11 8.78 22.47
C GLY A 150 6.87 9.46 23.07
N SER A 151 5.79 9.66 22.31
CA SER A 151 4.52 10.17 22.87
C SER A 151 3.63 9.03 23.41
N ARG A 152 4.17 8.22 24.33
CA ARG A 152 3.33 7.51 25.29
C ARG A 152 2.99 8.50 26.40
N ARG A 153 1.98 9.33 26.17
CA ARG A 153 1.20 9.96 27.24
C ARG A 153 -0.28 9.76 26.94
#